data_AF-A0A955WL73-F1
#
_entry.id   AF-A0A955WL73-F1
#
_cell.length_a   1.000
_cell.length_b   1.000
_cell.length_c   1.000
_cell.angle_alpha   90.00
_cell.angle_beta   90.00
_cell.angle_gamma   90.00
#
_symmetry.space_group_name_H-M   'P 1'
#
loop_
_entity.id
_entity.type
_entity.pdbx_description
1 polymer ?
#
loop_
_entity_poly.entity_id
_entity_poly.type
_entity_poly.pdbx_seq_one_letter_code
_entity_poly.pdbx_strand_id
1 'polypeptide(L)'
;MNRPTADALRNRVQTIHQRYDTYFAGQPRISRDAALLDEMLVQLDALAAELAALPKDERPELQSTVDANRALYRREAEAIRALQAGGPELHAAHDASQWAQLTAHRYRRHFAGRARGTRDLALLGEMIDDLARIERSLIEMQPRVDDEIVTTTLATVRQNLELYRGERTAIATAREAGTLQEQADTLAALANDQFQLYRDHFAGQSRLSRRPALLERIIGQLEQLGDRMRALEAQGLYAESNEKNAQIVAERVGLYRQELGAVREARQQASLSALVDAFGEAANAVFARYREHFAGQDRGSRELDRLAALCDSLFDLARQMDDLDRVRADETNQHNLSVVLDHLRLYEKEYGLIQESRSGS
;
A
#
# COMPACT_ATOMS: atom_id res chain seq x y z
N MET A 1 -4.21 -36.11 35.72
CA MET A 1 -4.02 -35.21 34.56
C MET A 1 -2.58 -34.71 34.61
N ASN A 2 -1.81 -34.88 33.53
CA ASN A 2 -0.45 -34.34 33.46
C ASN A 2 -0.49 -32.82 33.55
N ARG A 3 0.34 -32.24 34.42
CA ARG A 3 0.51 -30.78 34.53
C ARG A 3 1.04 -30.26 33.18
N PRO A 4 0.46 -29.20 32.60
CA PRO A 4 1.03 -28.57 31.42
C PRO A 4 2.41 -27.99 31.77
N THR A 5 3.37 -28.13 30.86
CA THR A 5 4.72 -27.54 31.02
C THR A 5 4.69 -26.06 30.63
N ALA A 6 5.62 -25.26 31.16
CA ALA A 6 5.76 -23.85 30.81
C ALA A 6 5.93 -23.64 29.29
N ASP A 7 6.67 -24.51 28.61
CA ASP A 7 6.87 -24.46 27.16
C ASP A 7 5.56 -24.72 26.38
N ALA A 8 4.72 -25.64 26.85
CA ALA A 8 3.43 -25.92 26.22
C ALA A 8 2.49 -24.70 26.33
N LEU A 9 2.49 -24.01 27.48
CA LEU A 9 1.72 -22.77 27.66
C LEU A 9 2.29 -21.64 26.80
N ARG A 10 3.62 -21.51 26.70
CA ARG A 10 4.28 -20.49 25.86
C ARG A 10 3.91 -20.65 24.38
N ASN A 11 3.93 -21.88 23.87
CA ASN A 11 3.52 -22.17 22.50
C ASN A 11 2.05 -21.81 22.25
N ARG A 12 1.15 -22.12 23.19
CA ARG A 12 -0.28 -21.74 23.07
C ARG A 12 -0.48 -20.23 23.06
N VAL A 13 0.22 -19.49 23.90
CA VAL A 13 0.18 -18.01 23.89
C VAL A 13 0.67 -17.47 22.55
N GLN A 14 1.76 -18.01 22.01
CA GLN A 14 2.25 -17.63 20.67
C GLN A 14 1.24 -17.97 19.56
N THR A 15 0.60 -19.13 19.59
CA THR A 15 -0.42 -19.50 18.60
C THR A 15 -1.61 -18.54 18.63
N ILE A 16 -2.10 -18.17 19.83
CA ILE A 16 -3.17 -17.16 19.97
C ILE A 16 -2.69 -15.82 19.41
N HIS A 17 -1.46 -15.41 19.71
CA HIS A 17 -0.92 -14.15 19.22
C HIS A 17 -0.70 -14.14 17.70
N GLN A 18 -0.28 -15.25 17.10
CA GLN A 18 -0.19 -15.40 15.65
C GLN A 18 -1.57 -15.27 14.99
N ARG A 19 -2.62 -15.81 15.64
CA ARG A 19 -4.02 -15.61 15.20
C ARG A 19 -4.39 -14.12 15.27
N TYR A 20 -4.01 -13.42 16.34
CA TYR A 20 -4.18 -11.97 16.42
C TYR A 20 -3.48 -11.24 15.26
N ASP A 21 -2.21 -11.56 15.02
CA ASP A 21 -1.43 -10.95 13.94
C ASP A 21 -2.04 -11.22 12.56
N THR A 22 -2.65 -12.38 12.38
CA THR A 22 -3.27 -12.79 11.11
C THR A 22 -4.59 -12.06 10.85
N TYR A 23 -5.47 -12.00 11.86
CA TYR A 23 -6.85 -11.55 11.68
C TYR A 23 -7.11 -10.12 12.12
N PHE A 24 -6.24 -9.52 12.94
CA PHE A 24 -6.47 -8.20 13.54
C PHE A 24 -5.33 -7.22 13.28
N ALA A 25 -4.06 -7.63 13.35
CA ALA A 25 -2.97 -6.68 13.13
C ALA A 25 -2.99 -6.15 11.69
N GLY A 26 -3.24 -4.84 11.54
CA GLY A 26 -3.28 -4.16 10.25
C GLY A 26 -4.65 -4.08 9.58
N GLN A 27 -5.64 -4.91 9.93
CA GLN A 27 -6.95 -4.91 9.23
C GLN A 27 -7.80 -3.66 9.56
N PRO A 28 -8.81 -3.24 8.78
CA PRO A 28 -9.76 -2.22 9.19
C PRO A 28 -10.53 -2.69 10.43
N ARG A 29 -10.68 -1.87 11.48
CA ARG A 29 -11.52 -2.27 12.62
C ARG A 29 -12.96 -2.59 12.20
N ILE A 30 -13.47 -1.94 11.16
CA ILE A 30 -14.84 -2.07 10.68
C ILE A 30 -15.15 -3.47 10.10
N SER A 31 -14.19 -4.11 9.43
CA SER A 31 -14.36 -5.41 8.77
C SER A 31 -14.01 -6.62 9.66
N ARG A 32 -13.52 -6.37 10.88
CA ARG A 32 -13.05 -7.43 11.79
C ARG A 32 -14.19 -8.01 12.61
N ASP A 33 -14.10 -9.30 12.89
CA ASP A 33 -15.03 -9.96 13.79
C ASP A 33 -14.61 -9.76 15.26
N ALA A 34 -15.39 -8.96 16.01
CA ALA A 34 -15.16 -8.79 17.43
C ALA A 34 -15.39 -10.08 18.23
N ALA A 35 -16.27 -10.99 17.77
CA ALA A 35 -16.52 -12.25 18.46
C ALA A 35 -15.29 -13.16 18.44
N LEU A 36 -14.49 -13.10 17.38
CA LEU A 36 -13.22 -13.82 17.31
C LEU A 36 -12.22 -13.33 18.38
N LEU A 37 -12.20 -12.03 18.73
CA LEU A 37 -11.41 -11.55 19.87
C LEU A 37 -11.97 -12.06 21.20
N ASP A 38 -13.29 -12.17 21.34
CA ASP A 38 -13.89 -12.74 22.54
C ASP A 38 -13.48 -14.21 22.74
N GLU A 39 -13.47 -15.00 21.66
CA GLU A 39 -12.98 -16.38 21.70
C GLU A 39 -11.52 -16.44 22.18
N MET A 40 -10.68 -15.56 21.64
CA MET A 40 -9.26 -15.49 22.01
C MET A 40 -9.07 -15.02 23.46
N LEU A 41 -9.92 -14.10 23.95
CA LEU A 41 -9.93 -13.68 25.35
C LEU A 41 -10.32 -14.83 26.28
N VAL A 42 -11.33 -15.63 25.94
CA VAL A 42 -11.70 -16.83 26.69
C VAL A 42 -10.53 -17.82 26.75
N GLN A 43 -9.81 -18.02 25.63
CA GLN A 43 -8.63 -18.88 25.60
C GLN A 43 -7.48 -18.35 26.47
N LEU A 44 -7.25 -17.02 26.47
CA LEU A 44 -6.24 -16.39 27.34
C LEU A 44 -6.62 -16.45 28.82
N ASP A 45 -7.91 -16.31 29.15
CA ASP A 45 -8.41 -16.44 30.52
C ASP A 45 -8.21 -17.88 31.04
N ALA A 46 -8.47 -18.89 30.21
CA ALA A 46 -8.18 -20.28 30.53
C ALA A 46 -6.67 -20.51 30.72
N LEU A 47 -5.82 -19.96 29.84
CA LEU A 47 -4.36 -20.03 29.97
C LEU A 47 -3.85 -19.36 31.25
N ALA A 48 -4.41 -18.22 31.63
CA ALA A 48 -4.05 -17.55 32.89
C ALA A 48 -4.37 -18.41 34.12
N ALA A 49 -5.50 -19.14 34.09
CA ALA A 49 -5.86 -20.08 35.16
C ALA A 49 -4.89 -21.28 35.23
N GLU A 50 -4.48 -21.82 34.07
CA GLU A 50 -3.47 -22.89 33.99
C GLU A 50 -2.08 -22.42 34.48
N LEU A 51 -1.68 -21.19 34.11
CA LEU A 51 -0.46 -20.52 34.57
C LEU A 51 -0.38 -20.39 36.10
N ALA A 52 -1.52 -20.12 36.74
CA ALA A 52 -1.60 -20.03 38.20
C ALA A 52 -1.27 -21.36 38.92
N ALA A 53 -1.25 -22.49 38.20
CA ALA A 53 -0.90 -23.81 38.73
C ALA A 53 0.59 -24.20 38.62
N LEU A 54 1.41 -23.43 37.88
CA LEU A 54 2.87 -23.63 37.71
C LEU A 54 3.68 -23.22 38.94
N PRO A 55 4.96 -23.57 39.08
CA PRO A 55 5.84 -22.98 40.12
C PRO A 55 5.97 -21.44 39.97
N LYS A 56 6.12 -20.69 41.08
CA LYS A 56 6.08 -19.20 41.06
C LYS A 56 7.19 -18.56 40.24
N ASP A 57 8.31 -19.24 40.12
CA ASP A 57 9.53 -18.88 39.40
C ASP A 57 9.37 -18.99 37.87
N GLU A 58 8.47 -19.84 37.37
CA GLU A 58 8.24 -20.04 35.93
C GLU A 58 7.12 -19.15 35.35
N ARG A 59 6.37 -18.45 36.21
CA ARG A 59 5.18 -17.64 35.84
C ARG A 59 5.44 -16.22 35.33
N PRO A 60 6.37 -15.42 35.88
CA PRO A 60 6.30 -13.95 35.76
C PRO A 60 6.31 -13.43 34.32
N GLU A 61 7.20 -13.98 33.48
CA GLU A 61 7.33 -13.57 32.07
C GLU A 61 6.10 -13.93 31.24
N LEU A 62 5.63 -15.18 31.39
CA LEU A 62 4.49 -15.68 30.62
C LEU A 62 3.17 -15.03 31.09
N GLN A 63 3.02 -14.80 32.39
CA GLN A 63 1.89 -14.08 32.97
C GLN A 63 1.84 -12.64 32.44
N SER A 64 2.97 -11.94 32.39
CA SER A 64 3.06 -10.59 31.84
C SER A 64 2.63 -10.54 30.36
N THR A 65 3.04 -11.52 29.56
CA THR A 65 2.64 -11.62 28.15
C THR A 65 1.14 -11.88 28.00
N VAL A 66 0.58 -12.79 28.80
CA VAL A 66 -0.86 -13.09 28.78
C VAL A 66 -1.67 -11.85 29.17
N ASP A 67 -1.29 -11.15 30.23
CA ASP A 67 -2.01 -9.96 30.68
C ASP A 67 -1.91 -8.80 29.67
N ALA A 68 -0.75 -8.61 29.04
CA ALA A 68 -0.57 -7.65 27.95
C ALA A 68 -1.49 -7.97 26.75
N ASN A 69 -1.54 -9.25 26.33
CA ASN A 69 -2.41 -9.69 25.24
C ASN A 69 -3.89 -9.51 25.59
N ARG A 70 -4.31 -9.85 26.82
CA ARG A 70 -5.71 -9.65 27.27
C ARG A 70 -6.10 -8.17 27.23
N ALA A 71 -5.23 -7.28 27.72
CA ALA A 71 -5.47 -5.84 27.69
C ALA A 71 -5.52 -5.28 26.26
N LEU A 72 -4.68 -5.80 25.36
CA LEU A 72 -4.72 -5.44 23.94
C LEU A 72 -6.03 -5.88 23.29
N TYR A 73 -6.42 -7.15 23.45
CA TYR A 73 -7.56 -7.72 22.74
C TYR A 73 -8.89 -7.16 23.22
N ARG A 74 -9.06 -6.86 24.52
CA ARG A 74 -10.27 -6.19 25.03
C ARG A 74 -10.45 -4.81 24.43
N ARG A 75 -9.40 -3.97 24.48
CA ARG A 75 -9.43 -2.63 23.90
C ARG A 75 -9.75 -2.69 22.41
N GLU A 76 -9.19 -3.68 21.72
CA GLU A 76 -9.43 -3.84 20.28
C GLU A 76 -10.87 -4.29 19.98
N ALA A 77 -11.44 -5.22 20.77
CA ALA A 77 -12.82 -5.68 20.60
C ALA A 77 -13.83 -4.55 20.87
N GLU A 78 -13.61 -3.76 21.92
CA GLU A 78 -14.41 -2.57 22.22
C GLU A 78 -14.34 -1.54 21.09
N ALA A 79 -13.14 -1.26 20.58
CA ALA A 79 -12.95 -0.32 19.48
C ALA A 79 -13.59 -0.80 18.17
N ILE A 80 -13.53 -2.09 17.87
CA ILE A 80 -14.22 -2.69 16.70
C ILE A 80 -15.73 -2.50 16.83
N ARG A 81 -16.31 -2.86 17.97
CA ARG A 81 -17.76 -2.73 18.17
C ARG A 81 -18.22 -1.28 18.14
N ALA A 82 -17.48 -0.38 18.77
CA ALA A 82 -17.78 1.05 18.74
C ALA A 82 -17.80 1.58 17.30
N LEU A 83 -16.84 1.14 16.48
CA LEU A 83 -16.80 1.51 15.07
C LEU A 83 -17.92 0.87 14.24
N GLN A 84 -18.22 -0.41 14.46
CA GLN A 84 -19.30 -1.13 13.76
C GLN A 84 -20.68 -0.57 14.13
N ALA A 85 -20.85 -0.08 15.35
CA ALA A 85 -22.05 0.65 15.78
C ALA A 85 -22.09 2.10 15.28
N GLY A 86 -20.99 2.60 14.70
CA GLY A 86 -20.88 3.93 14.12
C GLY A 86 -21.74 4.11 12.88
N GLY A 87 -22.12 5.36 12.60
CA GLY A 87 -22.84 5.73 11.40
C GLY A 87 -21.96 5.75 10.13
N PRO A 88 -22.58 5.87 8.94
CA PRO A 88 -21.87 5.89 7.64
C PRO A 88 -20.75 6.93 7.55
N GLU A 89 -20.91 8.09 8.19
CA GLU A 89 -19.90 9.14 8.19
C GLU A 89 -18.66 8.77 9.01
N LEU A 90 -18.79 8.01 10.09
CA LEU A 90 -17.64 7.51 10.86
C LEU A 90 -16.89 6.44 10.05
N HIS A 91 -17.60 5.60 9.31
CA HIS A 91 -16.99 4.62 8.39
C HIS A 91 -16.18 5.32 7.30
N ALA A 92 -16.77 6.32 6.65
CA ALA A 92 -16.06 7.13 5.65
C ALA A 92 -14.84 7.87 6.22
N ALA A 93 -14.89 8.35 7.47
CA ALA A 93 -13.74 8.95 8.15
C ALA A 93 -12.61 7.94 8.38
N HIS A 94 -12.95 6.71 8.75
CA HIS A 94 -11.98 5.62 8.89
C HIS A 94 -11.35 5.23 7.55
N ASP A 95 -12.15 5.13 6.49
CA ASP A 95 -11.64 4.81 5.16
C ASP A 95 -10.69 5.91 4.66
N ALA A 96 -11.06 7.18 4.86
CA ALA A 96 -10.21 8.34 4.57
C ALA A 96 -8.86 8.26 5.32
N SER A 97 -8.88 7.88 6.60
CA SER A 97 -7.67 7.67 7.40
C SER A 97 -6.79 6.56 6.86
N GLN A 98 -7.40 5.43 6.47
CA GLN A 98 -6.67 4.30 5.89
C GLN A 98 -6.01 4.67 4.55
N TRP A 99 -6.73 5.34 3.65
CA TRP A 99 -6.17 5.81 2.39
C TRP A 99 -5.04 6.84 2.59
N ALA A 100 -5.15 7.73 3.58
CA ALA A 100 -4.08 8.65 3.93
C ALA A 100 -2.83 7.90 4.40
N GLN A 101 -3.01 6.88 5.25
CA GLN A 101 -1.92 6.04 5.74
C GLN A 101 -1.24 5.28 4.60
N LEU A 102 -2.00 4.61 3.73
CA LEU A 102 -1.47 3.89 2.56
C LEU A 102 -0.68 4.83 1.62
N THR A 103 -1.14 6.07 1.45
CA THR A 103 -0.41 7.08 0.68
C THR A 103 0.93 7.44 1.34
N ALA A 104 0.97 7.56 2.67
CA ALA A 104 2.21 7.78 3.41
C ALA A 104 3.17 6.58 3.34
N HIS A 105 2.66 5.34 3.35
CA HIS A 105 3.47 4.14 3.09
C HIS A 105 4.12 4.20 1.71
N ARG A 106 3.34 4.55 0.67
CA ARG A 106 3.84 4.70 -0.70
C ARG A 106 4.93 5.76 -0.80
N TYR A 107 4.78 6.89 -0.10
CA TYR A 107 5.85 7.90 -0.03
C TYR A 107 7.16 7.32 0.51
N ARG A 108 7.09 6.58 1.62
CA ARG A 108 8.29 6.00 2.24
C ARG A 108 9.01 5.03 1.32
N ARG A 109 8.28 4.20 0.56
CA ARG A 109 8.90 3.24 -0.38
C ARG A 109 9.60 3.92 -1.55
N HIS A 110 9.01 4.99 -2.08
CA HIS A 110 9.43 5.57 -3.37
C HIS A 110 10.29 6.82 -3.26
N PHE A 111 10.28 7.52 -2.12
CA PHE A 111 10.94 8.82 -1.97
C PHE A 111 11.96 8.84 -0.83
N ALA A 112 11.68 8.20 0.31
CA ALA A 112 12.58 8.23 1.45
C ALA A 112 13.91 7.53 1.12
N GLY A 113 15.04 8.17 1.46
CA GLY A 113 16.39 7.62 1.23
C GLY A 113 16.88 7.61 -0.23
N ARG A 114 16.05 7.97 -1.22
CA ARG A 114 16.47 8.04 -2.64
C ARG A 114 17.02 9.40 -3.01
N ALA A 115 17.95 9.49 -3.96
CA ALA A 115 18.44 10.78 -4.45
C ALA A 115 17.31 11.56 -5.13
N ARG A 116 17.18 12.88 -4.86
CA ARG A 116 16.04 13.68 -5.37
C ARG A 116 15.90 13.64 -6.89
N GLY A 117 17.01 13.70 -7.63
CA GLY A 117 17.00 13.68 -9.09
C GLY A 117 16.35 12.43 -9.70
N THR A 118 16.39 11.29 -8.99
CA THR A 118 15.92 9.99 -9.48
C THR A 118 14.50 9.62 -9.02
N ARG A 119 13.83 10.48 -8.25
CA ARG A 119 12.48 10.20 -7.71
C ARG A 119 11.41 10.43 -8.76
N ASP A 120 10.31 9.66 -8.74
CA ASP A 120 9.20 9.80 -9.70
C ASP A 120 8.29 11.01 -9.34
N LEU A 121 8.44 12.10 -10.08
CA LEU A 121 7.65 13.32 -9.88
C LEU A 121 6.16 13.15 -10.23
N ALA A 122 5.83 12.29 -11.20
CA ALA A 122 4.43 12.08 -11.58
C ALA A 122 3.69 11.25 -10.52
N LEU A 123 4.35 10.24 -9.95
CA LEU A 123 3.83 9.51 -8.79
C LEU A 123 3.57 10.45 -7.60
N LEU A 124 4.51 11.37 -7.32
CA LEU A 124 4.32 12.34 -6.24
C LEU A 124 3.11 13.25 -6.50
N GLY A 125 2.89 13.63 -7.77
CA GLY A 125 1.70 14.36 -8.20
C GLY A 125 0.41 13.60 -7.91
N GLU A 126 0.35 12.32 -8.28
CA GLU A 126 -0.80 11.45 -8.01
C GLU A 126 -1.11 11.35 -6.51
N MET A 127 -0.07 11.21 -5.67
CA MET A 127 -0.22 11.16 -4.22
C MET A 127 -0.72 12.48 -3.62
N ILE A 128 -0.30 13.62 -4.18
CA ILE A 128 -0.82 14.94 -3.79
C ILE A 128 -2.31 15.04 -4.12
N ASP A 129 -2.72 14.58 -5.31
CA ASP A 129 -4.12 14.60 -5.73
C ASP A 129 -4.99 13.70 -4.84
N ASP A 130 -4.47 12.53 -4.47
CA ASP A 130 -5.14 11.61 -3.54
C ASP A 130 -5.33 12.23 -2.16
N LEU A 131 -4.27 12.81 -1.58
CA LEU A 131 -4.36 13.49 -0.29
C LEU A 131 -5.28 14.71 -0.34
N ALA A 132 -5.30 15.47 -1.44
CA ALA A 132 -6.19 16.62 -1.60
C ALA A 132 -7.67 16.20 -1.68
N ARG A 133 -7.95 15.05 -2.32
CA ARG A 133 -9.30 14.45 -2.33
C ARG A 133 -9.71 14.01 -0.92
N ILE A 134 -8.81 13.34 -0.19
CA ILE A 134 -9.05 12.91 1.20
C ILE A 134 -9.27 14.12 2.12
N GLU A 135 -8.46 15.18 1.98
CA GLU A 135 -8.59 16.42 2.74
C GLU A 135 -9.99 17.02 2.55
N ARG A 136 -10.45 17.12 1.29
CA ARG A 136 -11.78 17.66 0.98
C ARG A 136 -12.88 16.84 1.64
N SER A 137 -12.84 15.52 1.53
CA SER A 137 -13.83 14.64 2.15
C SER A 137 -13.83 14.78 3.68
N LEU A 138 -12.67 14.88 4.33
CA LEU A 138 -12.57 15.06 5.78
C LEU A 138 -13.13 16.43 6.22
N ILE A 139 -12.86 17.50 5.48
CA ILE A 139 -13.43 18.84 5.75
C ILE A 139 -14.96 18.81 5.65
N GLU A 140 -15.51 18.13 4.64
CA GLU A 140 -16.96 17.99 4.47
C GLU A 140 -17.61 17.12 5.57
N MET A 141 -16.86 16.21 6.18
CA MET A 141 -17.34 15.34 7.27
C MET A 141 -17.21 15.99 8.65
N GLN A 142 -16.21 16.85 8.86
CA GLN A 142 -15.89 17.44 10.17
C GLN A 142 -17.08 18.08 10.91
N PRO A 143 -18.04 18.78 10.27
CA PRO A 143 -19.20 19.33 10.97
C PRO A 143 -20.22 18.28 11.45
N ARG A 144 -20.14 17.05 10.92
CA ARG A 144 -21.11 15.96 11.15
C ARG A 144 -20.56 14.86 12.04
N VAL A 145 -19.23 14.76 12.14
CA VAL A 145 -18.52 13.74 12.91
C VAL A 145 -17.53 14.44 13.82
N ASP A 146 -17.93 14.65 15.07
CA ASP A 146 -17.06 15.12 16.13
C ASP A 146 -16.25 13.92 16.68
N ASP A 147 -15.24 13.52 15.91
CA ASP A 147 -14.37 12.38 16.22
C ASP A 147 -12.90 12.77 16.07
N GLU A 148 -12.07 12.30 17.00
CA GLU A 148 -10.62 12.53 17.03
C GLU A 148 -9.93 12.05 15.75
N ILE A 149 -10.47 11.01 15.10
CA ILE A 149 -9.94 10.44 13.86
C ILE A 149 -10.06 11.44 12.72
N VAL A 150 -11.17 12.18 12.61
CA VAL A 150 -11.32 13.19 11.57
C VAL A 150 -10.30 14.30 11.76
N THR A 151 -10.19 14.82 12.99
CA THR A 151 -9.30 15.93 13.32
C THR A 151 -7.82 15.55 13.14
N THR A 152 -7.42 14.40 13.67
CA THR A 152 -6.04 13.90 13.59
C THR A 152 -5.64 13.51 12.17
N THR A 153 -6.54 12.86 11.43
CA THR A 153 -6.28 12.50 10.02
C THR A 153 -6.16 13.76 9.18
N LEU A 154 -7.05 14.75 9.35
CA LEU A 154 -7.00 16.00 8.60
C LEU A 154 -5.69 16.76 8.84
N ALA A 155 -5.23 16.83 10.11
CA ALA A 155 -3.94 17.44 10.44
C ALA A 155 -2.77 16.71 9.74
N THR A 156 -2.77 15.38 9.78
CA THR A 156 -1.74 14.55 9.12
C THR A 156 -1.74 14.73 7.60
N VAL A 157 -2.92 14.74 6.98
CA VAL A 157 -3.08 14.92 5.52
C VAL A 157 -2.54 16.29 5.10
N ARG A 158 -2.83 17.36 5.85
CA ARG A 158 -2.31 18.71 5.58
C ARG A 158 -0.81 18.79 5.67
N GLN A 159 -0.22 18.20 6.72
CA GLN A 159 1.23 18.13 6.88
C GLN A 159 1.88 17.39 5.71
N ASN A 160 1.32 16.25 5.30
CA ASN A 160 1.84 15.48 4.16
C ASN A 160 1.69 16.24 2.84
N LEU A 161 0.58 16.95 2.62
CA LEU A 161 0.40 17.79 1.43
C LEU A 161 1.46 18.89 1.32
N GLU A 162 1.74 19.58 2.43
CA GLU A 162 2.79 20.59 2.47
C GLU A 162 4.17 19.98 2.15
N LEU A 163 4.51 18.89 2.83
CA LEU A 163 5.76 18.15 2.60
C LEU A 163 5.90 17.73 1.13
N TYR A 164 4.87 17.11 0.55
CA TYR A 164 4.95 16.54 -0.79
C TYR A 164 5.00 17.63 -1.87
N ARG A 165 4.30 18.75 -1.67
CA ARG A 165 4.39 19.91 -2.57
C ARG A 165 5.78 20.54 -2.53
N GLY A 166 6.35 20.70 -1.35
CA GLY A 166 7.73 21.16 -1.20
C GLY A 166 8.74 20.21 -1.86
N GLU A 167 8.58 18.91 -1.63
CA GLU A 167 9.44 17.88 -2.21
C GLU A 167 9.34 17.83 -3.75
N ARG A 168 8.14 18.05 -4.32
CA ARG A 168 7.96 18.14 -5.78
C ARG A 168 8.81 19.26 -6.39
N THR A 169 8.81 20.43 -5.77
CA THR A 169 9.66 21.55 -6.20
C THR A 169 11.14 21.20 -6.07
N ALA A 170 11.55 20.62 -4.93
CA ALA A 170 12.94 20.24 -4.69
C ALA A 170 13.45 19.18 -5.68
N ILE A 171 12.62 18.20 -6.06
CA ILE A 171 12.94 17.20 -7.08
C ILE A 171 13.11 17.87 -8.45
N ALA A 172 12.19 18.77 -8.82
CA ALA A 172 12.28 19.49 -10.10
C ALA A 172 13.60 20.28 -10.19
N THR A 173 13.95 21.05 -9.15
CA THR A 173 15.23 21.77 -9.08
C THR A 173 16.43 20.82 -9.13
N ALA A 174 16.38 19.70 -8.42
CA ALA A 174 17.48 18.73 -8.41
C ALA A 174 17.73 18.09 -9.77
N ARG A 175 16.70 17.91 -10.60
CA ARG A 175 16.83 17.36 -11.97
C ARG A 175 17.45 18.33 -12.98
N GLU A 176 17.40 19.63 -12.69
CA GLU A 176 18.04 20.66 -13.53
C GLU A 176 19.48 20.95 -13.11
N ALA A 177 19.91 20.40 -11.96
CA ALA A 177 21.27 20.52 -11.50
C ALA A 177 22.22 19.57 -12.27
N GLY A 178 23.50 19.91 -12.28
CA GLY A 178 24.55 19.12 -12.92
C GLY A 178 24.75 19.45 -14.39
N THR A 179 25.69 18.73 -14.99
CA THR A 179 26.04 18.84 -16.41
C THR A 179 24.94 18.29 -17.30
N LEU A 180 24.93 18.69 -18.58
CA LEU A 180 23.95 18.16 -19.55
C LEU A 180 24.03 16.63 -19.68
N GLN A 181 25.21 16.04 -19.52
CA GLN A 181 25.41 14.60 -19.54
C GLN A 181 24.75 13.92 -18.32
N GLU A 182 24.99 14.44 -17.11
CA GLU A 182 24.36 13.91 -15.89
C GLU A 182 22.83 14.04 -15.94
N GLN A 183 22.32 15.12 -16.53
CA GLN A 183 20.88 15.28 -16.78
C GLN A 183 20.36 14.22 -17.76
N ALA A 184 21.06 13.97 -18.86
CA ALA A 184 20.67 12.93 -19.83
C ALA A 184 20.66 11.53 -19.21
N ASP A 185 21.68 11.19 -18.41
CA ASP A 185 21.77 9.91 -17.71
C ASP A 185 20.62 9.74 -16.70
N THR A 186 20.29 10.81 -15.97
CA THR A 186 19.16 10.84 -15.04
C THR A 186 17.82 10.64 -15.77
N LEU A 187 17.61 11.31 -16.91
CA LEU A 187 16.40 11.15 -17.72
C LEU A 187 16.27 9.73 -18.27
N ALA A 188 17.38 9.12 -18.70
CA ALA A 188 17.40 7.75 -19.18
C ALA A 188 17.04 6.74 -18.06
N ALA A 189 17.58 6.92 -16.86
CA ALA A 189 17.22 6.12 -15.70
C ALA A 189 15.72 6.24 -15.38
N LEU A 190 15.19 7.47 -15.34
CA LEU A 190 13.77 7.72 -15.09
C LEU A 190 12.86 7.09 -16.16
N ALA A 191 13.28 7.09 -17.43
CA ALA A 191 12.53 6.44 -18.50
C ALA A 191 12.51 4.91 -18.33
N ASN A 192 13.64 4.33 -17.94
CA ASN A 192 13.74 2.89 -17.63
C ASN A 192 12.84 2.49 -16.46
N ASP A 193 12.74 3.33 -15.43
CA ASP A 193 11.82 3.10 -14.31
C ASP A 193 10.36 3.08 -14.78
N GLN A 194 9.97 3.97 -15.70
CA GLN A 194 8.63 3.95 -16.30
C GLN A 194 8.39 2.72 -17.17
N PHE A 195 9.40 2.24 -17.90
CA PHE A 195 9.30 0.98 -18.64
C PHE A 195 9.15 -0.22 -17.70
N GLN A 196 9.86 -0.22 -16.57
CA GLN A 196 9.73 -1.25 -15.56
C GLN A 196 8.32 -1.25 -14.95
N LEU A 197 7.80 -0.06 -14.61
CA LEU A 197 6.46 0.07 -14.08
C LEU A 197 5.38 -0.44 -15.06
N TYR A 198 5.56 -0.19 -16.36
CA TYR A 198 4.69 -0.78 -17.37
C TYR A 198 4.76 -2.32 -17.36
N ARG A 199 5.96 -2.90 -17.29
CA ARG A 199 6.13 -4.36 -17.22
C ARG A 199 5.42 -4.94 -15.99
N ASP A 200 5.58 -4.31 -14.83
CA ASP A 200 5.02 -4.81 -13.58
C ASP A 200 3.49 -4.78 -13.53
N HIS A 201 2.88 -3.71 -14.08
CA HIS A 201 1.44 -3.46 -13.98
C HIS A 201 0.63 -3.83 -15.22
N PHE A 202 1.25 -4.04 -16.39
CA PHE A 202 0.53 -4.25 -17.65
C PHE A 202 0.93 -5.53 -18.35
N ALA A 203 2.22 -5.88 -18.40
CA ALA A 203 2.66 -7.06 -19.14
C ALA A 203 2.06 -8.36 -18.54
N GLY A 204 1.44 -9.18 -19.40
CA GLY A 204 0.83 -10.45 -19.00
C GLY A 204 -0.47 -10.33 -18.17
N GLN A 205 -0.93 -9.12 -17.83
CA GLN A 205 -2.16 -8.94 -17.04
C GLN A 205 -3.42 -8.89 -17.92
N SER A 206 -4.61 -9.11 -17.37
CA SER A 206 -5.86 -8.91 -18.12
C SER A 206 -6.08 -7.42 -18.44
N ARG A 207 -6.59 -7.11 -19.64
CA ARG A 207 -6.99 -5.73 -19.98
C ARG A 207 -8.08 -5.19 -19.06
N LEU A 208 -8.90 -6.06 -18.48
CA LEU A 208 -9.98 -5.67 -17.57
C LEU A 208 -9.47 -5.21 -16.20
N SER A 209 -8.35 -5.77 -15.72
CA SER A 209 -7.78 -5.46 -14.41
C SER A 209 -6.76 -4.31 -14.40
N ARG A 210 -6.25 -3.93 -15.59
CA ARG A 210 -5.27 -2.85 -15.76
C ARG A 210 -5.91 -1.48 -15.52
N ARG A 211 -5.22 -0.62 -14.76
CA ARG A 211 -5.66 0.75 -14.45
C ARG A 211 -5.36 1.71 -15.61
N PRO A 212 -6.36 2.26 -16.32
CA PRO A 212 -6.11 3.17 -17.45
C PRO A 212 -5.36 4.45 -17.03
N ALA A 213 -5.74 5.03 -15.89
CA ALA A 213 -5.12 6.24 -15.36
C ALA A 213 -3.61 6.08 -15.04
N LEU A 214 -3.18 4.88 -14.64
CA LEU A 214 -1.76 4.60 -14.43
C LEU A 214 -1.00 4.59 -15.77
N LEU A 215 -1.58 3.99 -16.81
CA LEU A 215 -0.97 3.97 -18.13
C LEU A 215 -0.89 5.38 -18.73
N GLU A 216 -1.93 6.18 -18.54
CA GLU A 216 -1.94 7.60 -18.91
C GLU A 216 -0.83 8.37 -18.21
N ARG A 217 -0.62 8.13 -16.91
CA ARG A 217 0.49 8.73 -16.15
C ARG A 217 1.86 8.33 -16.71
N ILE A 218 2.06 7.03 -16.97
CA ILE A 218 3.30 6.51 -17.56
C ILE A 218 3.57 7.18 -18.92
N ILE A 219 2.54 7.27 -19.78
CA ILE A 219 2.63 7.92 -21.09
C ILE A 219 3.01 9.40 -20.93
N GLY A 220 2.29 10.16 -20.11
CA GLY A 220 2.55 11.59 -19.91
C GLY A 220 3.93 11.87 -19.32
N GLN A 221 4.43 11.00 -18.45
CA GLN A 221 5.78 11.11 -17.91
C GLN A 221 6.85 10.80 -18.95
N LEU A 222 6.68 9.75 -19.73
CA LEU A 222 7.59 9.41 -20.83
C LEU A 222 7.65 10.53 -21.88
N GLU A 223 6.51 11.15 -22.20
CA GLU A 223 6.46 12.31 -23.09
C GLU A 223 7.30 13.47 -22.55
N GLN A 224 7.10 13.84 -21.27
CA GLN A 224 7.89 14.90 -20.62
C GLN A 224 9.39 14.58 -20.60
N LEU A 225 9.77 13.32 -20.31
CA LEU A 225 11.16 12.89 -20.31
C LEU A 225 11.76 12.96 -21.73
N GLY A 226 11.04 12.48 -22.74
CA GLY A 226 11.49 12.52 -24.14
C GLY A 226 11.63 13.94 -24.67
N ASP A 227 10.71 14.84 -24.31
CA ASP A 227 10.80 16.27 -24.64
C ASP A 227 12.00 16.92 -23.98
N ARG A 228 12.30 16.57 -22.71
CA ARG A 228 13.48 17.08 -22.02
C ARG A 228 14.78 16.54 -22.62
N MET A 229 14.83 15.25 -22.99
CA MET A 229 15.99 14.67 -23.69
C MET A 229 16.29 15.42 -24.99
N ARG A 230 15.27 15.72 -25.81
CA ARG A 230 15.42 16.52 -27.03
C ARG A 230 15.82 17.97 -26.73
N ALA A 231 15.33 18.55 -25.63
CA ALA A 231 15.72 19.90 -25.23
C ALA A 231 17.19 20.02 -24.81
N LEU A 232 17.82 18.94 -24.31
CA LEU A 232 19.25 18.93 -23.99
C LEU A 232 20.11 19.06 -25.27
N GLU A 233 19.68 18.48 -26.39
CA GLU A 233 20.37 18.63 -27.68
C GLU A 233 20.37 20.09 -28.15
N ALA A 234 19.24 20.78 -28.00
CA ALA A 234 19.13 22.21 -28.28
C ALA A 234 20.00 23.07 -27.34
N GLN A 235 20.37 22.56 -26.17
CA GLN A 235 21.29 23.19 -25.22
C GLN A 235 22.77 22.84 -25.47
N GLY A 236 23.06 22.05 -26.51
CA GLY A 236 24.43 21.72 -26.93
C GLY A 236 24.92 20.34 -26.48
N LEU A 237 24.04 19.45 -26.00
CA LEU A 237 24.39 18.06 -25.75
C LEU A 237 24.41 17.27 -27.08
N TYR A 238 25.59 16.88 -27.54
CA TYR A 238 25.75 16.03 -28.73
C TYR A 238 26.11 14.59 -28.33
N ALA A 239 25.16 13.89 -27.72
CA ALA A 239 25.34 12.51 -27.26
C ALA A 239 24.40 11.56 -28.04
N GLU A 240 24.96 10.65 -28.84
CA GLU A 240 24.20 9.66 -29.62
C GLU A 240 23.32 8.77 -28.73
N SER A 241 23.76 8.50 -27.49
CA SER A 241 22.98 7.75 -26.51
C SER A 241 21.70 8.49 -26.10
N ASN A 242 21.74 9.82 -25.95
CA ASN A 242 20.56 10.62 -25.62
C ASN A 242 19.53 10.61 -26.75
N GLU A 243 19.99 10.78 -28.00
CA GLU A 243 19.13 10.74 -29.18
C GLU A 243 18.42 9.38 -29.29
N LYS A 244 19.17 8.27 -29.15
CA LYS A 244 18.61 6.92 -29.14
C LYS A 244 17.60 6.71 -28.01
N ASN A 245 17.90 7.19 -26.81
CA ASN A 245 16.99 7.10 -25.68
C ASN A 245 15.69 7.87 -25.94
N ALA A 246 15.77 9.08 -26.49
CA ALA A 246 14.60 9.87 -26.86
C ALA A 246 13.73 9.16 -27.93
N GLN A 247 14.36 8.50 -28.91
CA GLN A 247 13.66 7.68 -29.90
C GLN A 247 12.94 6.48 -29.26
N ILE A 248 13.63 5.71 -28.41
CA ILE A 248 13.03 4.56 -27.70
C ILE A 248 11.81 5.02 -26.88
N VAL A 249 11.94 6.16 -26.19
CA VAL A 249 10.83 6.76 -25.43
C VAL A 249 9.65 7.07 -26.34
N ALA A 250 9.88 7.70 -27.49
CA ALA A 250 8.83 8.03 -28.45
C ALA A 250 8.13 6.77 -29.02
N GLU A 251 8.89 5.73 -29.37
CA GLU A 251 8.35 4.45 -29.83
C GLU A 251 7.47 3.79 -28.76
N ARG A 252 7.95 3.75 -27.50
CA ARG A 252 7.20 3.18 -26.37
C ARG A 252 5.92 3.96 -26.06
N VAL A 253 5.96 5.29 -26.12
CA VAL A 253 4.76 6.14 -25.99
C VAL A 253 3.70 5.77 -27.04
N GLY A 254 4.12 5.57 -28.30
CA GLY A 254 3.22 5.12 -29.37
C GLY A 254 2.53 3.79 -29.05
N LEU A 255 3.30 2.79 -28.61
CA LEU A 255 2.77 1.48 -28.22
C LEU A 255 1.82 1.57 -27.02
N TYR A 256 2.18 2.36 -26.00
CA TYR A 256 1.38 2.49 -24.79
C TYR A 256 0.06 3.23 -25.03
N ARG A 257 0.03 4.21 -25.94
CA ARG A 257 -1.22 4.87 -26.35
C ARG A 257 -2.18 3.91 -27.05
N GLN A 258 -1.67 3.02 -27.91
CA GLN A 258 -2.48 1.98 -28.53
C GLN A 258 -3.04 1.02 -27.49
N GLU A 259 -2.20 0.57 -26.54
CA GLU A 259 -2.64 -0.31 -25.46
C GLU A 259 -3.67 0.37 -24.54
N LEU A 260 -3.51 1.67 -24.25
CA LEU A 260 -4.50 2.44 -23.49
C LEU A 260 -5.87 2.45 -24.19
N GLY A 261 -5.88 2.64 -25.51
CA GLY A 261 -7.10 2.53 -26.32
C GLY A 261 -7.77 1.17 -26.16
N ALA A 262 -6.99 0.09 -26.33
CA ALA A 262 -7.48 -1.28 -26.22
C ALA A 262 -7.97 -1.64 -24.80
N VAL A 263 -7.30 -1.15 -23.75
CA VAL A 263 -7.74 -1.31 -22.35
C VAL A 263 -9.07 -0.60 -22.12
N ARG A 264 -9.19 0.65 -22.56
CA ARG A 264 -10.44 1.43 -22.40
C ARG A 264 -11.60 0.76 -23.14
N GLU A 265 -11.38 0.32 -24.39
CA GLU A 265 -12.38 -0.38 -25.18
C GLU A 265 -12.84 -1.68 -24.49
N ALA A 266 -11.90 -2.53 -24.08
CA ALA A 266 -12.21 -3.79 -23.40
C ALA A 266 -13.05 -3.57 -22.13
N ARG A 267 -12.73 -2.53 -21.35
CA ARG A 267 -13.46 -2.18 -20.13
C ARG A 267 -14.83 -1.58 -20.40
N GLN A 268 -14.99 -0.78 -21.45
CA GLN A 268 -16.29 -0.22 -21.85
C GLN A 268 -17.27 -1.30 -22.30
N GLN A 269 -16.76 -2.38 -22.91
CA GLN A 269 -17.57 -3.50 -23.38
C GLN A 269 -17.84 -4.54 -22.27
N ALA A 270 -17.08 -4.53 -21.19
CA ALA A 270 -17.21 -5.49 -20.10
C ALA A 270 -18.45 -5.21 -19.23
N SER A 271 -19.07 -6.28 -18.73
CA SER A 271 -20.08 -6.18 -17.68
C SER A 271 -19.42 -5.84 -16.34
N LEU A 272 -20.22 -5.32 -15.40
CA LEU A 272 -19.76 -5.10 -14.02
C LEU A 272 -19.19 -6.38 -13.40
N SER A 273 -19.91 -7.50 -13.52
CA SER A 273 -19.46 -8.80 -13.01
C SER A 273 -18.09 -9.18 -13.57
N ALA A 274 -17.89 -9.03 -14.89
CA ALA A 274 -16.61 -9.37 -15.51
C ALA A 274 -15.45 -8.48 -15.03
N LEU A 275 -15.72 -7.21 -14.68
CA LEU A 275 -14.72 -6.34 -14.06
C LEU A 275 -14.38 -6.79 -12.64
N VAL A 276 -15.39 -7.08 -11.82
CA VAL A 276 -15.22 -7.55 -10.43
C VAL A 276 -14.44 -8.87 -10.42
N ASP A 277 -14.81 -9.83 -11.28
CA ASP A 277 -14.12 -11.11 -11.43
C ASP A 277 -12.65 -10.91 -11.84
N ALA A 278 -12.40 -10.05 -12.84
CA ALA A 278 -11.04 -9.76 -13.28
C ALA A 278 -10.18 -9.07 -12.21
N PHE A 279 -10.77 -8.21 -11.37
CA PHE A 279 -10.05 -7.61 -10.24
C PHE A 279 -9.72 -8.65 -9.17
N GLY A 280 -10.65 -9.56 -8.87
CA GLY A 280 -10.43 -10.68 -7.95
C GLY A 280 -9.31 -11.62 -8.43
N GLU A 281 -9.33 -12.00 -9.71
CA GLU A 281 -8.26 -12.80 -10.32
C GLU A 281 -6.90 -12.11 -10.26
N ALA A 282 -6.85 -10.81 -10.57
CA ALA A 282 -5.61 -10.03 -10.50
C ALA A 282 -5.07 -9.94 -9.07
N ALA A 283 -5.94 -9.73 -8.08
CA ALA A 283 -5.55 -9.73 -6.66
C ALA A 283 -4.98 -11.10 -6.25
N ASN A 284 -5.65 -12.19 -6.61
CA ASN A 284 -5.18 -13.54 -6.33
C ASN A 284 -3.81 -13.84 -6.95
N ALA A 285 -3.54 -13.34 -8.16
CA ALA A 285 -2.22 -13.44 -8.79
C ALA A 285 -1.13 -12.67 -8.02
N VAL A 286 -1.45 -11.50 -7.45
CA VAL A 286 -0.52 -10.77 -6.56
C VAL A 286 -0.29 -11.55 -5.27
N PHE A 287 -1.33 -12.13 -4.67
CA PHE A 287 -1.20 -12.97 -3.46
C PHE A 287 -0.37 -14.23 -3.71
N ALA A 288 -0.51 -14.85 -4.88
CA ALA A 288 0.30 -16.01 -5.26
C ALA A 288 1.79 -15.66 -5.35
N ARG A 289 2.14 -14.55 -6.02
CA ARG A 289 3.53 -14.06 -6.12
C ARG A 289 4.14 -13.75 -4.76
N TYR A 290 3.34 -13.19 -3.84
CA TYR A 290 3.77 -12.97 -2.47
C TYR A 290 4.12 -14.29 -1.76
N ARG A 291 3.22 -15.29 -1.82
CA ARG A 291 3.47 -16.60 -1.19
C ARG A 291 4.70 -17.29 -1.75
N GLU A 292 4.93 -17.18 -3.05
CA GLU A 292 6.08 -17.78 -3.72
C GLU A 292 7.42 -17.17 -3.26
N HIS A 293 7.48 -15.85 -3.07
CA HIS A 293 8.73 -15.14 -2.89
C HIS A 293 8.99 -14.60 -1.47
N PHE A 294 8.00 -14.60 -0.59
CA PHE A 294 8.13 -13.98 0.74
C PHE A 294 7.67 -14.91 1.87
N ALA A 295 6.58 -15.63 1.70
CA ALA A 295 6.04 -16.48 2.75
C ALA A 295 7.04 -17.58 3.16
N GLY A 296 7.36 -17.65 4.45
CA GLY A 296 8.27 -18.65 5.02
C GLY A 296 9.76 -18.45 4.70
N GLN A 297 10.14 -17.41 3.96
CA GLN A 297 11.55 -17.11 3.67
C GLN A 297 12.20 -16.25 4.76
N ASP A 298 13.53 -16.25 4.89
CA ASP A 298 14.23 -15.35 5.81
C ASP A 298 14.11 -13.88 5.39
N ARG A 299 14.06 -12.94 6.35
CA ARG A 299 13.88 -11.51 6.05
C ARG A 299 15.10 -10.90 5.34
N GLY A 300 16.31 -11.40 5.59
CA GLY A 300 17.53 -10.90 4.96
C GLY A 300 17.61 -11.22 3.47
N SER A 301 17.06 -12.35 3.03
CA SER A 301 17.14 -12.83 1.64
C SER A 301 16.07 -12.27 0.70
N ARG A 302 15.09 -11.51 1.21
CA ARG A 302 13.92 -11.05 0.43
C ARG A 302 14.22 -9.81 -0.41
N GLU A 303 13.76 -9.79 -1.65
CA GLU A 303 13.93 -8.66 -2.56
C GLU A 303 12.93 -7.53 -2.23
N LEU A 304 13.43 -6.43 -1.65
CA LEU A 304 12.60 -5.31 -1.21
C LEU A 304 11.87 -4.62 -2.37
N ASP A 305 12.51 -4.49 -3.53
CA ASP A 305 11.91 -3.90 -4.74
C ASP A 305 10.75 -4.75 -5.27
N ARG A 306 10.87 -6.08 -5.18
CA ARG A 306 9.78 -6.99 -5.55
C ARG A 306 8.58 -6.84 -4.62
N LEU A 307 8.81 -6.68 -3.31
CA LEU A 307 7.72 -6.41 -2.36
C LEU A 307 7.06 -5.05 -2.62
N ALA A 308 7.85 -4.02 -2.91
CA ALA A 308 7.31 -2.71 -3.29
C ALA A 308 6.37 -2.80 -4.51
N ALA A 309 6.78 -3.55 -5.54
CA ALA A 309 5.94 -3.76 -6.74
C ALA A 309 4.63 -4.50 -6.43
N LEU A 310 4.63 -5.46 -5.49
CA LEU A 310 3.41 -6.11 -5.02
C LEU A 310 2.51 -5.13 -4.24
N CYS A 311 3.08 -4.29 -3.38
CA CYS A 311 2.32 -3.24 -2.69
C CYS A 311 1.68 -2.26 -3.67
N ASP A 312 2.43 -1.79 -4.68
CA ASP A 312 1.90 -0.88 -5.69
C ASP A 312 0.80 -1.54 -6.54
N SER A 313 0.98 -2.82 -6.90
CA SER A 313 -0.05 -3.58 -7.62
C SER A 313 -1.35 -3.70 -6.82
N LEU A 314 -1.28 -4.02 -5.52
CA LEU A 314 -2.47 -4.07 -4.67
C LEU A 314 -3.08 -2.69 -4.46
N PHE A 315 -2.27 -1.65 -4.31
CA PHE A 315 -2.76 -0.28 -4.18
C PHE A 315 -3.55 0.15 -5.43
N ASP A 316 -3.04 -0.14 -6.63
CA ASP A 316 -3.75 0.18 -7.87
C ASP A 316 -5.02 -0.66 -8.07
N LEU A 317 -5.05 -1.91 -7.63
CA LEU A 317 -6.27 -2.73 -7.63
C LEU A 317 -7.30 -2.18 -6.63
N ALA A 318 -6.88 -1.90 -5.40
CA ALA A 318 -7.74 -1.33 -4.37
C ALA A 318 -8.38 -0.02 -4.84
N ARG A 319 -7.61 0.86 -5.48
CA ARG A 319 -8.13 2.12 -6.02
C ARG A 319 -9.20 1.88 -7.07
N GLN A 320 -8.98 0.93 -7.97
CA GLN A 320 -9.95 0.62 -9.03
C GLN A 320 -11.24 0.01 -8.47
N MET A 321 -11.14 -0.85 -7.46
CA MET A 321 -12.30 -1.41 -6.77
C MET A 321 -13.07 -0.32 -5.99
N ASP A 322 -12.38 0.59 -5.30
CA ASP A 322 -12.98 1.73 -4.59
C ASP A 322 -13.67 2.69 -5.56
N ASP A 323 -13.01 3.04 -6.67
CA ASP A 323 -13.60 3.89 -7.72
C ASP A 323 -14.84 3.22 -8.35
N LEU A 324 -14.86 1.88 -8.47
CA LEU A 324 -16.01 1.13 -8.96
C LEU A 324 -17.19 1.18 -7.99
N ASP A 325 -16.95 0.97 -6.69
CA ASP A 325 -17.98 1.01 -5.64
C ASP A 325 -18.64 2.38 -5.51
N ARG A 326 -17.89 3.47 -5.75
CA ARG A 326 -18.43 4.84 -5.79
C ARG A 326 -19.44 5.05 -6.91
N VAL A 327 -19.28 4.34 -8.03
CA VAL A 327 -20.20 4.43 -9.18
C VAL A 327 -21.39 3.49 -8.97
N ARG A 328 -21.13 2.27 -8.51
CA ARG A 328 -22.16 1.26 -8.27
C ARG A 328 -21.67 0.26 -7.21
N ALA A 329 -22.34 0.28 -6.06
CA ALA A 329 -22.08 -0.68 -5.00
C ALA A 329 -22.32 -2.12 -5.45
N ASP A 330 -21.38 -2.99 -5.14
CA ASP A 330 -21.46 -4.43 -5.35
C ASP A 330 -20.84 -5.16 -4.14
N GLU A 331 -21.59 -6.04 -3.49
CA GLU A 331 -21.15 -6.71 -2.25
C GLU A 331 -19.90 -7.58 -2.47
N THR A 332 -19.78 -8.19 -3.65
CA THR A 332 -18.61 -9.02 -3.99
C THR A 332 -17.38 -8.16 -4.17
N ASN A 333 -17.51 -7.02 -4.86
CA ASN A 333 -16.43 -6.06 -5.01
C ASN A 333 -15.99 -5.46 -3.66
N GLN A 334 -16.95 -5.09 -2.80
CA GLN A 334 -16.65 -4.57 -1.46
C GLN A 334 -15.90 -5.60 -0.60
N HIS A 335 -16.31 -6.88 -0.67
CA HIS A 335 -15.58 -7.96 0.00
C HIS A 335 -14.16 -8.10 -0.55
N ASN A 336 -14.00 -8.14 -1.88
CA ASN A 336 -12.70 -8.22 -2.53
C ASN A 336 -11.79 -7.03 -2.17
N LEU A 337 -12.34 -5.81 -2.14
CA LEU A 337 -11.62 -4.60 -1.75
C LEU A 337 -11.11 -4.71 -0.31
N SER A 338 -11.94 -5.18 0.63
CA SER A 338 -11.49 -5.43 2.01
C SER A 338 -10.30 -6.38 2.03
N VAL A 339 -10.39 -7.52 1.34
CA VAL A 339 -9.31 -8.52 1.29
C VAL A 339 -8.02 -7.95 0.67
N VAL A 340 -8.14 -7.12 -0.37
CA VAL A 340 -7.00 -6.44 -1.00
C VAL A 340 -6.35 -5.44 -0.06
N LEU A 341 -7.14 -4.59 0.62
CA LEU A 341 -6.64 -3.61 1.59
C LEU A 341 -5.93 -4.29 2.76
N ASP A 342 -6.46 -5.44 3.20
CA ASP A 342 -5.91 -6.25 4.27
C ASP A 342 -4.50 -6.78 3.92
N HIS A 343 -4.37 -7.41 2.74
CA HIS A 343 -3.08 -7.90 2.25
C HIS A 343 -2.11 -6.76 1.96
N LEU A 344 -2.59 -5.65 1.41
CA LEU A 344 -1.74 -4.48 1.16
C LEU A 344 -1.08 -4.03 2.46
N ARG A 345 -1.82 -3.90 3.56
CA ARG A 345 -1.26 -3.47 4.85
C ARG A 345 -0.29 -4.49 5.43
N LEU A 346 -0.59 -5.78 5.29
CA LEU A 346 0.35 -6.84 5.65
C LEU A 346 1.69 -6.64 4.92
N TYR A 347 1.63 -6.38 3.61
CA TYR A 347 2.84 -6.21 2.79
C TYR A 347 3.56 -4.91 3.12
N GLU A 348 2.84 -3.83 3.43
CA GLU A 348 3.43 -2.57 3.90
C GLU A 348 4.17 -2.72 5.23
N LYS A 349 3.58 -3.46 6.17
CA LYS A 349 4.20 -3.77 7.46
C LYS A 349 5.47 -4.58 7.24
N GLU A 350 5.39 -5.62 6.41
CA GLU A 350 6.55 -6.46 6.11
C GLU A 350 7.67 -5.69 5.39
N TYR A 351 7.32 -4.79 4.46
CA TYR A 351 8.27 -3.91 3.80
C TYR A 351 9.06 -3.08 4.84
N GLY A 352 8.35 -2.47 5.79
CA GLY A 352 8.97 -1.71 6.88
C GLY A 352 9.92 -2.57 7.71
N LEU A 353 9.49 -3.77 8.12
CA LEU A 353 10.32 -4.68 8.92
C LEU A 353 11.59 -5.14 8.18
N ILE A 354 11.50 -5.42 6.88
CA ILE A 354 12.67 -5.78 6.07
C ILE A 354 13.61 -4.58 5.94
N GLN A 355 13.08 -3.38 5.68
CA GLN A 355 13.88 -2.16 5.59
C GLN A 355 14.64 -1.86 6.88
N GLU A 356 13.97 -1.97 8.04
CA GLU A 356 14.58 -1.79 9.36
C GLU A 356 15.69 -2.81 9.62
N SER A 357 15.45 -4.09 9.31
CA SER A 357 16.46 -5.15 9.50
C SER A 357 17.75 -4.91 8.70
N ARG A 358 17.63 -4.30 7.52
CA ARG A 358 18.77 -3.94 6.65
C ARG A 358 19.49 -2.67 7.08
N SER A 359 18.81 -1.78 7.79
CA SER A 359 19.38 -0.51 8.25
C SER A 359 20.08 -0.65 9.62
N GLY A 360 19.71 -1.69 10.38
CA GLY A 360 20.31 -2.05 11.68
C GLY A 360 21.41 -3.12 11.62
N SER A 361 21.75 -3.62 10.42
CA SER A 361 22.94 -4.44 10.15
C SER A 361 24.01 -3.58 9.48
#